data_AF-A0A1F6FG31-F1
#
_entry.id   AF-A0A1F6FG31-F1
#
_cell.length_a   1.000
_cell.length_b   1.000
_cell.length_c   1.000
_cell.angle_alpha   90.00
_cell.angle_beta   90.00
_cell.angle_gamma   90.00
#
_symmetry.space_group_name_H-M   'P 1'
#
loop_
_entity.id
_entity.type
_entity.pdbx_description
1 polymer ?
#
loop_
_entity_poly.entity_id
_entity_poly.type
_entity_poly.pdbx_seq_one_letter_code
_entity_poly.pdbx_strand_id
1 'polypeptide(L)'
;MEIRNQQSGFALLMALIVVSVVVSIGLSVLDLTMKQVRLSTNSKDSETAFHAANAGLECARYWRTAESDDMEAGNSISPDCFGSAMTPVITNLSGINAYVYEMEATWGVSSALRCSQMTVLVISSDLSATTTVSGMQTIIPGYPYGATKDCRPGARCTAISVRGYSRSCGEITARGTVQREVLLEL
;
A
#
# COMPACT_ATOMS: atom_id res chain seq x y z
N MET A 1 -57.42 60.00 18.03
CA MET A 1 -56.39 59.96 16.97
C MET A 1 -55.24 59.16 17.55
N GLU A 2 -55.14 57.88 17.19
CA GLU A 2 -54.18 56.96 17.81
C GLU A 2 -53.26 56.43 16.71
N ILE A 3 -52.00 56.87 16.75
CA ILE A 3 -50.98 56.50 15.78
C ILE A 3 -50.51 55.09 16.15
N ARG A 4 -51.02 54.09 15.43
CA ARG A 4 -50.66 52.68 15.64
C ARG A 4 -49.23 52.43 15.14
N ASN A 5 -48.32 52.17 16.07
CA ASN A 5 -46.89 52.03 15.84
C ASN A 5 -46.56 50.80 14.95
N GLN A 6 -46.12 51.03 13.71
CA GLN A 6 -45.83 50.02 12.67
C GLN A 6 -44.37 49.49 12.72
N GLN A 7 -43.80 49.29 13.92
CA GLN A 7 -42.39 48.85 14.06
C GLN A 7 -42.18 47.33 14.16
N SER A 8 -43.22 46.51 14.02
CA SER A 8 -43.11 45.04 14.18
C SER A 8 -42.50 44.28 12.99
N GLY A 9 -42.39 44.88 11.80
CA GLY A 9 -41.83 44.21 10.61
C GLY A 9 -40.29 44.19 10.55
N PHE A 10 -39.63 45.21 11.13
CA PHE A 10 -38.17 45.35 11.08
C PHE A 10 -37.44 44.30 11.93
N ALA A 11 -38.00 43.96 13.09
CA ALA A 11 -37.45 42.93 13.96
C ALA A 11 -37.42 41.55 13.28
N LEU A 12 -38.44 41.21 12.48
CA LEU A 12 -38.51 39.94 11.76
C LEU A 12 -37.45 39.86 10.64
N LEU A 13 -37.22 40.96 9.92
CA LEU A 13 -36.18 41.01 8.88
C LEU A 13 -34.77 40.91 9.48
N MET A 14 -34.52 41.59 10.61
CA MET A 14 -33.25 41.47 11.33
C MET A 14 -33.00 40.05 11.86
N ALA A 15 -34.03 39.39 12.41
CA ALA A 15 -33.92 38.01 12.85
C ALA A 15 -33.57 37.06 11.68
N LEU A 16 -34.17 37.24 10.50
CA LEU A 16 -33.86 36.43 9.31
C LEU A 16 -32.42 36.62 8.81
N ILE A 17 -31.89 37.84 8.86
CA ILE A 17 -30.48 38.11 8.49
C ILE A 17 -29.53 37.42 9.47
N VAL A 18 -29.80 37.51 10.78
CA VAL A 18 -28.96 36.84 11.78
C VAL A 18 -29.00 35.32 11.59
N VAL A 19 -30.20 34.75 11.39
CA VAL A 19 -30.35 33.31 11.14
C VAL A 19 -29.63 32.88 9.87
N SER A 20 -29.69 33.64 8.78
CA SER A 20 -29.00 33.28 7.53
C SER A 20 -27.48 33.27 7.69
N VAL A 21 -26.92 34.23 8.43
CA VAL A 21 -25.49 34.28 8.74
C VAL A 21 -25.09 33.07 9.60
N VAL A 22 -25.85 32.78 10.67
CA VAL A 22 -25.57 31.65 11.56
C VAL A 22 -25.66 30.32 10.81
N VAL A 23 -26.66 30.13 9.96
CA VAL A 23 -26.82 28.93 9.12
C VAL A 23 -25.67 28.80 8.12
N SER A 24 -25.25 29.90 7.49
CA SER A 24 -24.10 29.90 6.56
C SER A 24 -22.81 29.45 7.26
N ILE A 25 -22.55 29.94 8.46
CA ILE A 25 -21.40 29.53 9.28
C ILE A 25 -21.54 28.06 9.67
N GLY A 26 -22.72 27.63 10.13
CA GLY A 26 -22.99 26.24 10.52
C GLY A 26 -22.75 25.24 9.38
N LEU A 27 -23.23 25.54 8.17
CA LEU A 27 -22.98 24.73 6.98
C LEU A 27 -21.50 24.68 6.60
N SER A 28 -20.79 25.80 6.74
CA SER A 28 -19.35 25.87 6.48
C SER A 28 -18.56 24.99 7.45
N VAL A 29 -18.89 25.03 8.74
CA VAL A 29 -18.26 24.18 9.78
C VAL A 29 -18.57 22.69 9.56
N LEU A 30 -19.81 22.37 9.16
CA LEU A 30 -20.21 21.00 8.86
C LEU A 30 -19.42 20.42 7.69
N ASP A 31 -19.27 21.17 6.60
CA ASP A 31 -18.49 20.76 5.42
C ASP A 31 -17.01 20.52 5.77
N LEU A 32 -16.40 21.42 6.55
CA LEU A 32 -15.04 21.24 7.05
C LEU A 32 -14.90 19.98 7.89
N THR A 33 -15.83 19.74 8.81
CA THR A 33 -15.81 18.56 9.69
C THR A 33 -15.94 17.27 8.88
N MET A 34 -16.85 17.21 7.90
CA MET A 34 -16.99 16.04 7.01
C MET A 34 -15.70 15.74 6.24
N LYS A 35 -15.02 16.78 5.75
CA LYS A 35 -13.72 16.64 5.08
C LYS A 35 -12.65 16.12 6.03
N GLN A 36 -12.57 16.66 7.25
CA GLN A 36 -11.61 16.23 8.28
C GLN A 36 -11.78 14.76 8.66
N VAL A 37 -13.03 14.29 8.83
CA VAL A 37 -13.32 12.89 9.13
C VAL A 37 -12.82 11.98 7.99
N ARG A 38 -13.09 12.33 6.73
CA ARG A 38 -12.61 11.55 5.57
C ARG A 38 -11.07 11.52 5.46
N LEU A 39 -10.41 12.64 5.73
CA LEU A 39 -8.95 12.71 5.77
C LEU A 39 -8.38 11.83 6.88
N SER A 40 -9.00 11.85 8.07
CA SER A 40 -8.61 11.01 9.21
C SER A 40 -8.75 9.52 8.91
N THR A 41 -9.87 9.10 8.29
CA THR A 41 -10.06 7.69 7.90
C THR A 41 -9.02 7.24 6.87
N ASN A 42 -8.76 8.06 5.85
CA ASN A 42 -7.75 7.75 4.84
C ASN A 42 -6.33 7.68 5.42
N SER A 43 -6.03 8.51 6.42
CA SER A 43 -4.76 8.49 7.13
C SER A 43 -4.58 7.18 7.91
N LYS A 44 -5.62 6.76 8.64
CA LYS A 44 -5.62 5.50 9.39
C LYS A 44 -5.49 4.28 8.47
N ASP A 45 -6.20 4.27 7.35
CA ASP A 45 -6.13 3.18 6.37
C ASP A 45 -4.76 3.17 5.66
N SER A 46 -4.16 4.34 5.43
CA SER A 46 -2.78 4.45 4.93
C SER A 46 -1.76 3.85 5.89
N GLU A 47 -1.89 4.14 7.18
CA GLU A 47 -1.02 3.56 8.20
C GLU A 47 -1.18 2.03 8.25
N THR A 48 -2.43 1.55 8.21
CA THR A 48 -2.72 0.11 8.18
C THR A 48 -2.08 -0.57 6.96
N ALA A 49 -2.22 0.03 5.78
CA ALA A 49 -1.60 -0.47 4.55
C ALA A 49 -0.07 -0.44 4.62
N PHE A 50 0.53 0.58 5.24
CA PHE A 50 1.97 0.67 5.44
C PHE A 50 2.50 -0.39 6.41
N HIS A 51 1.80 -0.62 7.52
CA HIS A 51 2.13 -1.71 8.45
C HIS A 51 2.00 -3.08 7.79
N ALA A 52 1.00 -3.26 6.93
CA ALA A 52 0.86 -4.48 6.13
C ALA A 52 2.05 -4.69 5.17
N ALA A 53 2.52 -3.61 4.53
CA ALA A 53 3.69 -3.67 3.66
C ALA A 53 4.97 -4.00 4.44
N ASN A 54 5.22 -3.35 5.57
CA ASN A 54 6.41 -3.61 6.40
C ASN A 54 6.43 -5.03 6.99
N ALA A 55 5.28 -5.53 7.44
CA ALA A 55 5.22 -6.88 7.98
C ALA A 55 5.48 -7.94 6.90
N GLY A 56 4.97 -7.72 5.69
CA GLY A 56 5.30 -8.55 4.53
C GLY A 56 6.78 -8.41 4.13
N LEU A 57 7.36 -7.22 4.23
CA LEU A 57 8.77 -6.99 3.92
C LEU A 57 9.68 -7.79 4.86
N GLU A 58 9.43 -7.74 6.17
CA GLU A 58 10.23 -8.50 7.13
C GLU A 58 10.07 -10.01 6.94
N CYS A 59 8.86 -10.48 6.62
CA CYS A 59 8.61 -11.87 6.23
C CYS A 59 9.44 -12.27 5.00
N ALA A 60 9.33 -11.52 3.90
CA ALA A 60 10.04 -11.79 2.66
C ALA A 60 11.57 -11.74 2.86
N ARG A 61 12.06 -10.78 3.65
CA ARG A 61 13.48 -10.65 3.97
C ARG A 61 14.00 -11.82 4.80
N TYR A 62 13.24 -12.25 5.79
CA TYR A 62 13.58 -13.41 6.61
C TYR A 62 13.70 -14.66 5.74
N TRP A 63 12.68 -14.95 4.93
CA TRP A 63 12.66 -16.14 4.08
C TRP A 63 13.67 -16.10 2.93
N ARG A 64 13.97 -14.92 2.39
CA ARG A 64 15.11 -14.73 1.47
C ARG A 64 16.44 -15.17 2.07
N THR A 65 16.61 -14.96 3.37
CA THR A 65 17.84 -15.34 4.08
C THR A 65 17.81 -16.81 4.50
N ALA A 66 16.66 -17.31 4.94
CA ALA A 66 16.49 -18.69 5.39
C ALA A 66 16.60 -19.71 4.25
N GLU A 67 16.06 -19.38 3.07
CA GLU A 67 16.00 -20.27 1.91
C GLU A 67 16.84 -19.73 0.74
N SER A 68 18.01 -19.16 1.04
CA SER A 68 18.83 -18.47 0.04
C SER A 68 19.17 -19.34 -1.16
N ASP A 69 19.58 -20.58 -0.89
CA ASP A 69 20.10 -21.49 -1.90
C ASP A 69 18.96 -21.98 -2.81
N ASP A 70 17.81 -22.31 -2.22
CA ASP A 70 16.61 -22.70 -2.95
C ASP A 70 16.07 -21.54 -3.79
N MET A 71 16.06 -20.32 -3.25
CA MET A 71 15.60 -19.15 -3.98
C MET A 71 16.50 -18.82 -5.18
N GLU A 72 17.82 -18.98 -5.02
CA GLU A 72 18.81 -18.79 -6.08
C GLU A 72 18.80 -19.90 -7.13
N ALA A 73 18.33 -21.10 -6.77
CA ALA A 73 18.16 -22.22 -7.68
C ALA A 73 16.80 -22.24 -8.40
N GLY A 74 15.84 -21.43 -7.95
CA GLY A 74 14.48 -21.45 -8.50
C GLY A 74 13.58 -22.55 -7.91
N ASN A 75 13.93 -23.09 -6.75
CA ASN A 75 13.22 -24.18 -6.11
C ASN A 75 11.97 -23.70 -5.37
N SER A 76 11.01 -24.61 -5.18
CA SER A 76 9.82 -24.35 -4.37
C SER A 76 10.18 -24.18 -2.90
N ILE A 77 9.79 -23.06 -2.31
CA ILE A 77 9.88 -22.78 -0.88
C ILE A 77 8.47 -22.76 -0.27
N SER A 78 8.35 -22.93 1.06
CA SER A 78 7.08 -22.80 1.78
C SER A 78 7.20 -21.80 2.93
N PRO A 79 7.15 -20.49 2.65
CA PRO A 79 7.28 -19.46 3.67
C PRO A 79 6.06 -19.50 4.59
N ASP A 80 6.28 -19.63 5.89
CA ASP A 80 5.25 -19.41 6.90
C ASP A 80 5.34 -17.98 7.41
N CYS A 81 4.31 -17.19 7.13
CA CYS A 81 4.15 -15.85 7.66
C CYS A 81 2.72 -15.65 8.15
N PHE A 82 2.59 -14.92 9.25
CA PHE A 82 1.29 -14.65 9.87
C PHE A 82 0.54 -15.92 10.35
N GLY A 83 1.28 -17.02 10.59
CA GLY A 83 0.74 -18.29 11.08
C GLY A 83 0.05 -19.10 9.99
N SER A 84 0.48 -18.96 8.75
CA SER A 84 -0.05 -19.65 7.58
C SER A 84 1.06 -19.83 6.54
N ALA A 85 1.26 -21.09 6.14
CA ALA A 85 2.17 -21.41 5.05
C ALA A 85 1.65 -20.87 3.72
N MET A 86 2.54 -20.25 2.96
CA MET A 86 2.27 -19.71 1.63
C MET A 86 2.96 -20.57 0.56
N THR A 87 2.39 -20.56 -0.65
CA THR A 87 2.96 -21.20 -1.83
C THR A 87 3.25 -20.11 -2.87
N PRO A 88 4.51 -19.68 -3.04
CA PRO A 88 4.84 -18.65 -4.00
C PRO A 88 4.65 -19.12 -5.44
N VAL A 89 4.25 -18.17 -6.29
CA VAL A 89 4.37 -18.30 -7.73
C VAL A 89 5.79 -17.94 -8.12
N ILE A 90 6.48 -18.86 -8.78
CA ILE A 90 7.89 -18.72 -9.15
C ILE A 90 7.99 -18.51 -10.65
N THR A 91 8.63 -17.42 -11.05
CA THR A 91 8.89 -17.10 -12.46
C THR A 91 10.39 -17.03 -12.71
N ASN A 92 10.91 -17.88 -13.59
CA ASN A 92 12.28 -17.79 -14.09
C ASN A 92 12.34 -16.74 -15.21
N LEU A 93 13.32 -15.83 -15.14
CA LEU A 93 13.58 -14.88 -16.20
C LEU A 93 14.48 -15.52 -17.25
N SER A 94 13.92 -15.75 -18.44
CA SER A 94 14.59 -16.51 -19.50
C SER A 94 15.98 -15.96 -19.85
N GLY A 95 16.97 -16.85 -19.86
CA GLY A 95 18.33 -16.54 -20.33
C GLY A 95 19.24 -15.88 -19.30
N ILE A 96 18.79 -15.72 -18.06
CA ILE A 96 19.60 -15.23 -16.94
C ILE A 96 19.28 -16.01 -15.66
N ASN A 97 20.22 -16.05 -14.71
CA ASN A 97 20.00 -16.67 -13.40
C ASN A 97 19.26 -15.68 -12.48
N ALA A 98 17.99 -15.43 -12.79
CA ALA A 98 17.11 -14.59 -12.00
C ALA A 98 15.72 -15.20 -11.85
N TYR A 99 15.20 -15.13 -10.63
CA TYR A 99 13.92 -15.72 -10.25
C TYR A 99 13.08 -14.71 -9.49
N VAL A 100 11.79 -14.68 -9.79
CA VAL A 100 10.80 -13.85 -9.11
C VAL A 100 9.87 -14.76 -8.33
N TYR A 101 9.74 -14.49 -7.03
CA TYR A 101 8.82 -15.16 -6.12
C TYR A 101 7.71 -14.18 -5.76
N GLU A 102 6.49 -14.48 -6.18
CA GLU A 102 5.30 -13.71 -5.84
C GLU A 102 4.45 -14.49 -4.84
N MET A 103 4.12 -13.86 -3.73
CA MET A 103 3.30 -14.46 -2.69
C MET A 103 2.38 -13.41 -2.08
N GLU A 104 1.21 -13.84 -1.65
CA GLU A 104 0.26 -12.97 -0.98
C GLU A 104 -0.33 -13.63 0.26
N ALA A 105 -0.61 -12.80 1.27
CA ALA A 105 -1.25 -13.24 2.50
C ALA A 105 -2.35 -12.27 2.90
N THR A 106 -3.55 -12.81 3.15
CA THR A 106 -4.57 -12.12 3.94
C THR A 106 -4.39 -12.49 5.40
N TRP A 107 -4.32 -11.49 6.27
CA TRP A 107 -4.10 -11.72 7.69
C TRP A 107 -4.75 -10.64 8.56
N GLY A 108 -4.80 -10.86 9.86
CA GLY A 108 -5.44 -9.98 10.83
C GLY A 108 -6.63 -10.65 11.52
N VAL A 109 -7.53 -9.83 12.06
CA VAL A 109 -8.74 -10.32 12.75
C VAL A 109 -9.93 -10.22 11.80
N SER A 110 -10.99 -11.00 12.05
CA SER A 110 -12.17 -11.08 11.18
C SER A 110 -12.84 -9.73 10.89
N SER A 111 -12.75 -8.76 11.80
CA SER A 111 -13.27 -7.40 11.63
C SER A 111 -12.30 -6.40 10.99
N ALA A 112 -11.04 -6.78 10.78
CA ALA A 112 -9.97 -5.91 10.27
C ALA A 112 -8.89 -6.76 9.55
N LEU A 113 -9.30 -7.35 8.43
CA LEU A 113 -8.41 -8.08 7.53
C LEU A 113 -7.57 -7.10 6.71
N ARG A 114 -6.33 -7.48 6.45
CA ARG A 114 -5.37 -6.74 5.61
C ARG A 114 -4.64 -7.70 4.67
N CYS A 115 -4.00 -7.17 3.65
CA CYS A 115 -3.29 -7.95 2.65
C CYS A 115 -1.85 -7.47 2.51
N SER A 116 -0.94 -8.43 2.36
CA SER A 116 0.46 -8.18 2.02
C SER A 116 0.79 -8.99 0.77
N GLN A 117 1.06 -8.31 -0.35
CA GLN A 117 1.58 -8.91 -1.58
C GLN A 117 3.07 -8.66 -1.65
N MET A 118 3.87 -9.71 -1.69
CA MET A 118 5.32 -9.67 -1.68
C MET A 118 5.86 -10.21 -3.00
N THR A 119 6.78 -9.46 -3.59
CA THR A 119 7.50 -9.82 -4.81
C THR A 119 8.99 -9.79 -4.48
N VAL A 120 9.64 -10.95 -4.52
CA VAL A 120 11.08 -11.10 -4.27
C VAL A 120 11.76 -11.47 -5.58
N LEU A 121 12.57 -10.55 -6.10
CA LEU A 121 13.48 -10.81 -7.22
C LEU A 121 14.85 -11.21 -6.65
N VAL A 122 15.32 -12.38 -7.04
CA VAL A 122 16.66 -12.89 -6.72
C VAL A 122 17.47 -12.98 -8.00
N ILE A 123 18.69 -12.45 -7.98
CA ILE A 123 19.61 -12.44 -9.11
C ILE A 123 20.93 -13.05 -8.65
N SER A 124 21.40 -14.09 -9.33
CA SER A 124 22.72 -14.68 -9.11
C SER A 124 23.61 -14.46 -10.33
N SER A 125 24.64 -13.63 -10.18
CA SER A 125 25.60 -13.38 -11.26
C SER A 125 26.74 -14.40 -11.26
N ASP A 126 27.16 -14.78 -12.47
CA ASP A 126 28.38 -15.56 -12.68
C ASP A 126 29.63 -14.73 -12.35
N LEU A 127 30.75 -15.40 -12.07
CA LEU A 127 32.01 -14.73 -11.70
C LEU A 127 32.61 -13.87 -12.82
N SER A 128 32.19 -14.08 -14.07
CA SER A 128 32.79 -13.47 -15.26
C SER A 128 31.95 -12.39 -15.93
N ALA A 129 30.68 -12.22 -15.55
CA ALA A 129 29.77 -11.28 -16.22
C ALA A 129 28.74 -10.66 -15.26
N THR A 130 28.38 -9.41 -15.52
CA THR A 130 27.26 -8.74 -14.85
C THR A 130 25.96 -9.33 -15.38
N THR A 131 25.04 -9.68 -14.49
CA THR A 131 23.67 -10.05 -14.85
C THR A 131 22.79 -8.83 -14.79
N THR A 132 22.12 -8.50 -15.89
CA THR A 132 21.20 -7.37 -15.97
C THR A 132 19.78 -7.89 -16.16
N VAL A 133 18.92 -7.58 -15.20
CA VAL A 133 17.47 -7.79 -15.34
C VAL A 133 16.89 -6.56 -16.03
N SER A 134 16.15 -6.78 -17.12
CA SER A 134 15.40 -5.74 -17.81
C SER A 134 13.90 -5.84 -17.49
N GLY A 135 13.16 -4.75 -17.71
CA GLY A 135 11.72 -4.72 -17.41
C GLY A 135 11.44 -4.62 -15.91
N MET A 136 12.29 -3.92 -15.16
CA MET A 136 12.09 -3.78 -13.71
C MET A 136 10.73 -3.18 -13.36
N GLN A 137 10.20 -2.23 -14.14
CA GLN A 137 8.85 -1.68 -13.89
C GLN A 137 7.71 -2.64 -14.27
N THR A 138 7.95 -3.69 -15.05
CA THR A 138 6.93 -4.73 -15.27
C THR A 138 6.93 -5.76 -14.16
N ILE A 139 8.09 -6.05 -13.58
CA ILE A 139 8.23 -6.99 -12.45
C ILE A 139 7.81 -6.30 -11.14
N ILE A 140 8.31 -5.08 -10.93
CA ILE A 140 8.02 -4.23 -9.77
C ILE A 140 7.55 -2.86 -10.30
N PRO A 141 6.25 -2.66 -10.49
CA PRO A 141 5.66 -1.38 -10.91
C PRO A 141 6.13 -0.13 -10.16
N GLY A 142 6.44 -0.23 -8.86
CA GLY A 142 6.94 0.89 -8.05
C GLY A 142 8.45 1.15 -8.14
N TYR A 143 9.19 0.43 -8.99
CA TYR A 143 10.65 0.47 -9.01
C TYR A 143 11.20 1.83 -9.50
N PRO A 144 12.01 2.55 -8.68
CA PRO A 144 12.36 3.94 -8.96
C PRO A 144 13.64 4.12 -9.80
N TYR A 145 14.48 3.09 -9.96
CA TYR A 145 15.82 3.22 -10.53
C TYR A 145 15.90 2.95 -12.04
N GLY A 146 14.76 3.00 -12.74
CA GLY A 146 14.68 2.82 -14.19
C GLY A 146 14.25 1.41 -14.61
N ALA A 147 14.52 1.06 -15.88
CA ALA A 147 14.00 -0.18 -16.48
C ALA A 147 14.88 -1.41 -16.23
N THR A 148 16.06 -1.24 -15.65
CA THR A 148 17.04 -2.31 -15.47
C THR A 148 17.57 -2.38 -14.04
N LYS A 149 17.97 -3.58 -13.62
CA LYS A 149 18.74 -3.83 -12.39
C LYS A 149 19.99 -4.62 -12.76
N ASP A 150 21.14 -4.03 -12.51
CA ASP A 150 22.43 -4.68 -12.70
C ASP A 150 22.89 -5.36 -11.40
N CYS A 151 23.41 -6.58 -11.54
CA CYS A 151 24.06 -7.32 -10.48
C CYS A 151 25.49 -7.66 -10.87
N ARG A 152 26.46 -7.17 -10.08
CA ARG A 152 27.90 -7.27 -10.38
C ARG A 152 28.34 -8.74 -10.53
N PRO A 153 29.43 -9.02 -11.26
CA PRO A 153 29.95 -10.38 -11.39
C PRO A 153 30.23 -11.00 -10.02
N GLY A 154 29.81 -12.25 -9.84
CA GLY A 154 29.92 -13.00 -8.58
C GLY A 154 29.04 -12.52 -7.43
N ALA A 155 28.23 -11.47 -7.62
CA ALA A 155 27.33 -10.98 -6.59
C ALA A 155 25.99 -11.76 -6.57
N ARG A 156 25.32 -11.68 -5.43
CA ARG A 156 23.92 -12.06 -5.23
C ARG A 156 23.15 -10.80 -4.92
N CYS A 157 22.22 -10.44 -5.79
CA CYS A 157 21.41 -9.23 -5.62
C CYS A 157 19.97 -9.62 -5.36
N THR A 158 19.31 -8.88 -4.48
CA THR A 158 17.89 -9.09 -4.19
C THR A 158 17.15 -7.76 -4.27
N ALA A 159 15.98 -7.76 -4.90
CA ALA A 159 15.03 -6.67 -4.79
C ALA A 159 13.71 -7.22 -4.24
N ILE A 160 13.24 -6.67 -3.13
CA ILE A 160 11.98 -7.05 -2.49
C ILE A 160 11.04 -5.85 -2.59
N SER A 161 9.91 -6.02 -3.27
CA SER A 161 8.79 -5.07 -3.21
C SER A 161 7.64 -5.71 -2.47
N VAL A 162 7.02 -4.94 -1.56
CA VAL A 162 5.82 -5.38 -0.86
C VAL A 162 4.75 -4.32 -0.96
N ARG A 163 3.57 -4.71 -1.45
CA ARG A 163 2.35 -3.90 -1.43
C ARG A 163 1.47 -4.35 -0.28
N GLY A 164 1.26 -3.45 0.66
CA GLY A 164 0.30 -3.61 1.73
C GLY A 164 -1.03 -2.92 1.40
N TYR A 165 -2.13 -3.56 1.78
CA TYR A 165 -3.48 -3.03 1.59
C TYR A 165 -4.25 -2.98 2.91
N SER A 166 -5.13 -1.98 3.05
CA SER A 166 -6.00 -1.81 4.22
C SER A 166 -7.16 -2.83 4.32
N ARG A 167 -7.27 -3.74 3.35
CA ARG A 167 -8.30 -4.78 3.26
C ARG A 167 -7.70 -6.14 2.87
N SER A 168 -8.53 -7.18 2.89
CA SER A 168 -8.15 -8.54 2.45
C SER A 168 -7.70 -8.58 0.98
N CYS A 169 -6.95 -9.62 0.60
CA CYS A 169 -6.42 -9.75 -0.77
C CYS A 169 -7.55 -9.92 -1.80
N GLY A 170 -8.70 -10.46 -1.39
CA GLY A 170 -9.89 -10.55 -2.24
C GLY A 170 -10.61 -9.22 -2.49
N GLU A 171 -10.26 -8.16 -1.76
CA GLU A 171 -10.89 -6.84 -1.84
C GLU A 171 -9.93 -5.71 -2.26
N ILE A 172 -8.79 -6.04 -2.87
CA ILE A 172 -7.77 -5.04 -3.24
C ILE A 172 -8.30 -4.00 -4.25
N THR A 173 -9.29 -4.37 -5.07
CA THR A 173 -9.95 -3.48 -6.04
C THR A 173 -11.21 -2.78 -5.50
N ALA A 174 -11.59 -3.05 -4.25
CA ALA A 174 -12.76 -2.46 -3.64
C ALA A 174 -12.59 -0.94 -3.44
N ARG A 175 -13.70 -0.19 -3.54
CA ARG A 175 -13.68 1.25 -3.31
C ARG A 175 -13.30 1.57 -1.86
N GLY A 176 -12.34 2.47 -1.68
CA GLY A 176 -11.82 2.86 -0.38
C GLY A 176 -10.66 1.98 0.13
N THR A 177 -10.22 0.97 -0.65
CA THR A 177 -8.98 0.27 -0.33
C THR A 177 -7.78 1.20 -0.55
N VAL A 178 -6.92 1.28 0.46
CA VAL A 178 -5.68 2.06 0.40
C VAL A 178 -4.51 1.11 0.22
N GLN A 179 -3.59 1.46 -0.68
CA GLN A 179 -2.34 0.74 -0.95
C GLN A 179 -1.14 1.56 -0.48
N ARG A 180 -0.15 0.89 0.11
CA ARG A 180 1.20 1.42 0.33
C ARG A 180 2.22 0.39 -0.14
N GLU A 181 3.30 0.85 -0.76
CA GLU A 181 4.36 -0.02 -1.28
C GLU A 181 5.68 0.33 -0.58
N VAL A 182 6.47 -0.70 -0.27
CA VAL A 182 7.81 -0.57 0.29
C VAL A 182 8.75 -1.41 -0.55
N LEU A 183 9.90 -0.83 -0.90
CA LEU A 183 10.95 -1.46 -1.68
C LEU A 183 12.23 -1.58 -0.84
N LEU A 184 12.88 -2.73 -0.91
CA LEU A 184 14.19 -2.99 -0.33
C LEU A 184 15.10 -3.62 -1.39
N GLU A 185 16.31 -3.08 -1.53
CA GLU A 185 17.37 -3.68 -2.33
C GLU A 185 18.53 -4.10 -1.45
N LEU A 186 19.09 -5.28 -1.74
CA LEU A 186 20.22 -5.89 -1.05
C LEU A 186 21.28 -6.34 -2.07
#